data_AF-A0A146LAI0-F1
#
_entry.id   AF-A0A146LAI0-F1
#
_cell.length_a   1.000
_cell.length_b   1.000
_cell.length_c   1.000
_cell.angle_alpha   90.00
_cell.angle_beta   90.00
_cell.angle_gamma   90.00
#
_symmetry.space_group_name_H-M   'P 1'
#
loop_
_entity.id
_entity.type
_entity.pdbx_description
1 polymer ?
#
loop_
_entity_poly.entity_id
_entity_poly.type
_entity_poly.pdbx_seq_one_letter_code
_entity_poly.pdbx_strand_id
1 'polypeptide(L)'
;LILAIKLRLVHPVPSEITMVYKKLDEFPPKKTCNFCLSRRSDEVEFGEIAQLNDIFCHYFCLLLSDKIAQRGKDNQGILGFLRNDIKHEIQRGKKVVCDYCRKSGATIKCSYKKCSLKFHLPCG
;
A
#
# COMPACT_ATOMS: atom_id res chain seq x y z
N LEU A 1 -34.10 26.94 35.06
CA LEU A 1 -34.48 26.64 33.65
C LEU A 1 -33.51 27.41 32.76
N ILE A 2 -32.40 26.80 32.33
CA ILE A 2 -32.28 26.10 31.01
C ILE A 2 -32.51 27.15 29.90
N LEU A 3 -31.57 27.61 29.08
CA LEU A 3 -30.50 26.93 28.35
C LEU A 3 -29.55 28.02 27.79
N ALA A 4 -28.37 28.23 28.36
CA ALA A 4 -27.34 29.06 27.69
C ALA A 4 -26.54 28.14 26.77
N ILE A 5 -26.94 28.11 25.49
CA ILE A 5 -26.22 27.43 24.41
C ILE A 5 -24.84 28.07 24.30
N LYS A 6 -23.83 27.46 24.93
CA LYS A 6 -22.44 27.67 24.54
C LYS A 6 -22.28 27.04 23.16
N LEU A 7 -22.49 27.83 22.11
CA LEU A 7 -21.92 27.60 20.79
C LEU A 7 -20.40 27.62 20.95
N ARG A 8 -19.84 26.47 21.37
CA ARG A 8 -18.43 26.19 21.18
C ARG A 8 -18.27 26.12 19.66
N LEU A 9 -17.69 27.17 19.09
CA LEU A 9 -17.01 27.05 17.81
C LEU A 9 -15.95 25.97 18.02
N VAL A 10 -16.27 24.74 17.63
CA VAL A 10 -15.29 23.67 17.55
C VAL A 10 -14.35 24.09 16.44
N HIS A 11 -13.26 24.75 16.81
CA HIS A 11 -12.14 24.93 15.89
C HIS A 11 -11.76 23.53 15.40
N PRO A 12 -11.69 23.29 14.07
CA PRO A 12 -11.33 21.98 13.56
C PRO A 12 -9.97 21.58 14.14
N VAL A 13 -9.91 20.36 14.70
CA VAL A 13 -8.69 19.78 15.26
C VAL A 13 -7.66 19.67 14.12
N PRO A 14 -6.41 20.12 14.29
CA PRO A 14 -5.37 20.07 13.24
C PRO A 14 -4.96 18.66 12.74
N SER A 15 -5.67 17.59 13.12
CA SER A 15 -5.35 16.19 12.82
C SER A 15 -6.12 15.59 11.62
N GLU A 16 -6.97 16.36 10.93
CA GLU A 16 -7.77 15.87 9.80
C GLU A 16 -7.17 16.16 8.41
N ILE A 17 -5.84 16.23 8.29
CA ILE A 17 -5.23 16.04 6.96
C ILE A 17 -5.21 14.53 6.69
N THR A 18 -6.36 14.01 6.26
CA THR A 18 -6.47 12.65 5.72
C THR A 18 -5.56 12.60 4.48
N MET A 19 -4.36 12.04 4.63
CA MET A 19 -3.53 11.71 3.48
C MET A 19 -4.18 10.52 2.75
N VAL A 20 -5.13 10.85 1.89
CA VAL A 20 -5.71 9.94 0.91
C VAL A 20 -4.71 9.83 -0.24
N TYR A 21 -4.39 8.61 -0.63
CA TYR A 21 -3.56 8.34 -1.79
C TYR A 21 -4.20 8.85 -3.09
N LYS A 22 -3.38 9.01 -4.14
CA LYS A 22 -3.86 9.33 -5.49
C LYS A 22 -3.91 8.07 -6.33
N LYS A 23 -5.04 7.80 -6.97
CA LYS A 23 -5.11 6.85 -8.09
C LYS A 23 -4.43 7.47 -9.31
N LEU A 24 -3.58 6.70 -9.97
CA LEU A 24 -2.90 7.07 -11.21
C LEU A 24 -3.31 6.10 -12.33
N ASP A 25 -3.39 6.59 -13.57
CA ASP A 25 -3.62 5.73 -14.74
C ASP A 25 -2.34 4.97 -15.15
N GLU A 26 -1.18 5.57 -14.89
CA GLU A 26 0.14 4.99 -15.16
C GLU A 26 1.22 5.45 -14.16
N PHE A 27 2.35 4.74 -14.11
CA PHE A 27 3.49 5.18 -13.28
C PHE A 27 4.20 6.39 -13.89
N PRO A 28 4.53 7.42 -13.10
CA PRO A 28 5.32 8.55 -13.57
C PRO A 28 6.67 8.11 -14.18
N PRO A 29 7.28 8.94 -15.04
CA PRO A 29 8.58 8.64 -15.63
C PRO A 29 9.61 8.21 -14.58
N LYS A 30 10.31 7.11 -14.87
CA LYS A 30 11.34 6.51 -14.00
C LYS A 30 10.83 5.99 -12.65
N LYS A 31 9.50 5.92 -12.43
CA LYS A 31 8.88 5.25 -11.28
C LYS A 31 8.33 3.88 -11.69
N THR A 32 8.30 2.97 -10.73
CA THR A 32 7.78 1.60 -10.84
C THR A 32 7.01 1.29 -9.56
N CYS A 33 6.23 0.22 -9.57
CA CYS A 33 5.69 -0.35 -8.34
C CYS A 33 6.82 -0.68 -7.36
N ASN A 34 6.69 -0.25 -6.10
CA ASN A 34 7.70 -0.51 -5.06
C ASN A 34 7.76 -1.98 -4.62
N PHE A 35 6.78 -2.80 -4.99
CA PHE A 35 6.72 -4.22 -4.68
C PHE A 35 7.25 -5.07 -5.83
N CYS A 36 6.69 -4.93 -7.04
CA CYS A 36 7.05 -5.80 -8.18
C CYS A 36 8.10 -5.21 -9.13
N LEU A 37 8.51 -3.95 -8.94
CA LEU A 37 9.49 -3.23 -9.77
C LEU A 37 9.09 -3.10 -11.25
N SER A 38 7.81 -3.36 -11.58
CA SER A 38 7.25 -3.22 -12.92
C SER A 38 6.59 -1.85 -13.11
N ARG A 39 6.50 -1.41 -14.36
CA ARG A 39 5.69 -0.26 -14.80
C ARG A 39 4.39 -0.65 -15.50
N ARG A 40 4.12 -1.95 -15.67
CA ARG A 40 2.89 -2.45 -16.32
C ARG A 40 1.67 -1.83 -15.64
N SER A 41 0.72 -1.33 -16.42
CA SER A 41 -0.56 -0.84 -15.92
C SER A 41 -1.66 -1.72 -16.51
N ASP A 42 -2.32 -2.47 -15.63
CA ASP A 42 -3.49 -3.29 -15.94
C ASP A 42 -4.29 -3.36 -14.64
N GLU A 43 -5.42 -2.65 -14.61
CA GLU A 43 -6.24 -2.54 -13.39
C GLU A 43 -6.88 -3.89 -13.00
N VAL A 44 -7.09 -4.80 -13.95
CA VAL A 44 -7.65 -6.13 -13.69
C VAL A 44 -6.58 -7.04 -13.06
N GLU A 45 -5.36 -7.04 -13.60
CA GLU A 45 -4.27 -7.91 -13.12
C GLU A 45 -3.63 -7.37 -11.84
N PHE A 46 -3.45 -6.05 -11.73
CA PHE A 46 -2.65 -5.43 -10.67
C PHE A 46 -3.44 -4.55 -9.70
N GLY A 47 -4.71 -4.27 -10.00
CA GLY A 47 -5.46 -3.22 -9.34
C GLY A 47 -4.96 -1.84 -9.75
N GLU A 48 -5.53 -0.82 -9.13
CA GLU A 48 -5.14 0.56 -9.39
C GLU A 48 -3.68 0.86 -9.01
N ILE A 49 -3.09 1.85 -9.68
CA ILE A 49 -1.80 2.39 -9.26
C ILE A 49 -2.06 3.45 -8.20
N ALA A 50 -1.63 3.18 -6.97
CA ALA A 50 -1.75 4.07 -5.84
C ALA A 50 -0.45 4.83 -5.58
N GLN A 51 -0.56 6.15 -5.42
CA GLN A 51 0.51 7.02 -4.96
C GLN A 51 0.23 7.57 -3.55
N LEU A 52 1.14 7.31 -2.62
CA LEU A 52 1.14 7.91 -1.28
C LEU A 52 2.53 8.50 -0.98
N ASN A 53 2.66 9.83 -1.05
CA ASN A 53 3.94 10.53 -1.00
C ASN A 53 4.94 9.98 -2.05
N ASP A 54 6.00 9.32 -1.56
CA ASP A 54 7.09 8.69 -2.28
C ASP A 54 6.84 7.21 -2.63
N ILE A 55 5.69 6.67 -2.20
CA ILE A 55 5.28 5.29 -2.48
C ILE A 55 4.42 5.30 -3.75
N PHE A 56 4.79 4.43 -4.68
CA PHE A 56 4.06 4.11 -5.89
C PHE A 56 3.90 2.60 -5.94
N CYS A 57 2.67 2.09 -5.90
CA CYS A 57 2.44 0.66 -5.95
C CYS A 57 1.15 0.32 -6.66
N HIS A 58 1.14 -0.83 -7.30
CA HIS A 58 -0.09 -1.54 -7.61
C HIS A 58 -0.80 -1.93 -6.33
N TYR A 59 -2.11 -1.68 -6.27
CA TYR A 59 -2.90 -1.99 -5.09
C TYR A 59 -2.88 -3.49 -4.75
N PHE A 60 -2.97 -4.39 -5.73
CA PHE A 60 -2.95 -5.83 -5.44
C PHE A 60 -1.57 -6.32 -5.01
N CYS A 61 -0.47 -5.69 -5.45
CA CYS A 61 0.86 -6.02 -4.91
C CYS A 61 0.99 -5.66 -3.42
N LEU A 62 0.36 -4.56 -3.00
CA LEU A 62 0.30 -4.12 -1.61
C LEU A 62 -0.62 -5.03 -0.79
N LEU A 63 -1.85 -5.25 -1.28
CA LEU A 63 -2.91 -6.00 -0.62
C LEU A 63 -2.51 -7.46 -0.34
N LEU A 64 -1.84 -8.11 -1.29
CA LEU A 64 -1.47 -9.53 -1.22
C LEU A 64 -0.14 -9.78 -0.50
N SER A 65 0.48 -8.74 0.04
CA SER A 65 1.77 -8.82 0.72
C SER A 65 1.66 -9.58 2.05
N ASP A 66 2.54 -10.54 2.32
CA ASP A 66 2.39 -11.54 3.40
C ASP A 66 2.52 -10.99 4.84
N LYS A 67 3.23 -9.87 5.04
CA LYS A 67 3.57 -9.38 6.38
C LYS A 67 3.16 -7.94 6.65
N ILE A 68 2.29 -7.38 5.81
CA ILE A 68 1.74 -6.06 6.04
C ILE A 68 0.47 -6.10 6.89
N ALA A 69 0.30 -5.11 7.75
CA ALA A 69 -0.93 -4.92 8.52
C ALA A 69 -1.72 -3.72 7.97
N GLN A 70 -3.02 -3.91 7.78
CA GLN A 70 -3.97 -2.86 7.44
C GLN A 70 -4.61 -2.35 8.74
N ARG A 71 -3.96 -1.38 9.39
CA ARG A 71 -4.38 -0.90 10.72
C ARG A 71 -5.14 0.44 10.69
N GLY A 72 -5.12 1.15 9.57
CA GLY A 72 -5.84 2.39 9.37
C GLY A 72 -7.31 2.16 9.01
N LYS A 73 -8.08 3.25 9.05
CA LYS A 73 -9.42 3.31 8.45
C LYS A 73 -9.30 3.46 6.93
N ASP A 74 -10.37 3.17 6.20
CA ASP A 74 -10.40 3.27 4.72
C ASP A 74 -9.99 4.65 4.20
N ASN A 75 -10.26 5.72 4.95
CA ASN A 75 -9.89 7.10 4.61
C ASN A 75 -8.47 7.50 5.03
N GLN A 76 -7.61 6.54 5.41
CA GLN A 76 -6.24 6.77 5.85
C GLN A 76 -5.24 5.98 4.99
N GLY A 77 -4.19 6.65 4.52
CA GLY A 77 -3.14 6.00 3.75
C GLY A 77 -3.65 5.49 2.40
N ILE A 78 -3.30 4.25 2.04
CA ILE A 78 -3.88 3.55 0.88
C ILE A 78 -4.95 2.61 1.41
N LEU A 79 -6.21 3.03 1.44
CA LEU A 79 -7.33 2.21 1.89
C LEU A 79 -7.08 1.51 3.26
N GLY A 80 -6.55 2.23 4.24
CA GLY A 80 -6.22 1.67 5.57
C GLY A 80 -4.81 1.11 5.72
N PHE A 81 -4.04 0.96 4.63
CA PHE A 81 -2.60 0.70 4.71
C PHE A 81 -1.85 2.00 5.04
N LEU A 82 -1.34 2.08 6.28
CA LEU A 82 -0.61 3.25 6.75
C LEU A 82 0.78 3.31 6.11
N ARG A 83 1.24 4.54 5.80
CA ARG A 83 2.54 4.77 5.14
C ARG A 83 3.71 4.02 5.78
N ASN A 84 3.78 4.00 7.11
CA ASN A 84 4.87 3.35 7.83
C ASN A 84 4.82 1.82 7.70
N ASP A 85 3.63 1.22 7.74
CA ASP A 85 3.47 -0.23 7.53
C ASP A 85 3.85 -0.63 6.10
N ILE A 86 3.47 0.17 5.10
CA ILE A 86 3.88 -0.04 3.70
C ILE A 86 5.40 0.03 3.56
N LYS A 87 6.03 1.07 4.14
CA LYS A 87 7.50 1.21 4.08
C LYS A 87 8.21 0.05 4.75
N HIS A 88 7.75 -0.39 5.92
CA HIS A 88 8.33 -1.56 6.58
C HIS A 88 8.24 -2.81 5.71
N GLU A 89 7.09 -3.04 5.07
CA GLU A 89 6.92 -4.19 4.21
C GLU A 89 7.79 -4.14 2.95
N ILE A 90 7.93 -2.96 2.32
CA ILE A 90 8.85 -2.75 1.19
C ILE A 90 10.30 -3.07 1.63
N GLN A 91 10.74 -2.57 2.80
CA GLN A 91 12.11 -2.83 3.29
C GLN A 91 12.34 -4.29 3.65
N ARG A 92 11.33 -4.98 4.20
CA ARG A 92 11.38 -6.43 4.41
C ARG A 92 11.51 -7.16 3.08
N GLY A 93 10.68 -6.81 2.10
CA GLY A 93 10.66 -7.40 0.76
C GLY A 93 12.01 -7.33 0.05
N LYS A 94 12.77 -6.25 0.22
CA LYS A 94 14.13 -6.12 -0.36
C LYS A 94 15.09 -7.23 0.05
N LYS A 95 14.87 -7.89 1.19
CA LYS A 95 15.69 -9.01 1.67
C LYS A 95 15.20 -10.37 1.16
N VAL A 96 14.08 -10.40 0.44
CA VAL A 96 13.43 -11.62 -0.04
C VAL A 96 13.60 -11.73 -1.54
N VAL A 97 14.16 -12.85 -1.97
CA VAL A 97 14.35 -13.19 -3.38
C VAL A 97 13.09 -13.89 -3.91
N CYS A 98 12.62 -13.47 -5.08
CA CYS A 98 11.54 -14.15 -5.80
C CYS A 98 12.00 -15.54 -6.28
N ASP A 99 11.21 -16.57 -6.02
CA ASP A 99 11.52 -17.94 -6.44
C ASP A 99 11.45 -18.15 -7.96
N TYR A 100 10.72 -17.30 -8.68
CA TYR A 100 10.59 -17.37 -10.14
C TYR A 100 11.66 -16.52 -10.85
N CYS A 101 11.67 -15.19 -10.62
CA CYS A 101 12.54 -14.27 -11.38
C CYS A 101 13.92 -14.07 -10.76
N ARG A 102 14.18 -14.60 -9.56
CA ARG A 102 15.43 -14.50 -8.80
C ARG A 102 15.88 -13.08 -8.43
N LYS A 103 15.01 -12.07 -8.61
CA LYS A 103 15.25 -10.69 -8.16
C LYS A 103 14.71 -10.49 -6.73
N SER A 104 15.28 -9.53 -6.00
CA SER A 104 14.80 -9.15 -4.68
C SER A 104 13.49 -8.35 -4.72
N GLY A 105 12.82 -8.18 -3.58
CA GLY A 105 11.59 -7.40 -3.46
C GLY A 105 10.31 -8.25 -3.38
N ALA A 106 10.41 -9.57 -3.38
CA ALA A 106 9.23 -10.45 -3.36
C ALA A 106 8.54 -10.43 -1.99
N THR A 107 7.30 -9.95 -1.94
CA THR A 107 6.57 -9.83 -0.67
C THR A 107 5.37 -10.75 -0.54
N ILE A 108 4.90 -11.35 -1.64
CA ILE A 108 3.81 -12.31 -1.63
C ILE A 108 4.38 -13.68 -1.31
N LYS A 109 3.67 -14.44 -0.46
CA LYS A 109 4.01 -15.81 -0.10
C LYS A 109 2.82 -16.70 -0.44
N CYS A 110 3.08 -17.92 -0.91
CA CYS A 110 2.03 -18.93 -1.04
C CYS A 110 1.30 -19.12 0.30
N SER A 111 -0.03 -19.16 0.25
CA SER A 111 -0.90 -19.30 1.43
C SER A 111 -0.87 -20.69 2.06
N TYR A 112 -0.43 -21.71 1.32
CA TYR A 112 -0.29 -23.06 1.86
C TYR A 112 0.81 -23.12 2.92
N LYS A 113 0.47 -23.56 4.15
CA LYS A 113 1.35 -23.49 5.33
C LYS A 113 2.73 -24.12 5.13
N LYS A 114 2.83 -25.21 4.35
CA LYS A 114 4.10 -25.92 4.08
C LYS A 114 4.82 -25.42 2.83
N CYS A 115 4.25 -24.48 2.08
CA CYS A 115 4.90 -23.87 0.93
C CYS A 115 5.77 -22.69 1.39
N SER A 116 6.99 -22.64 0.87
CA SER A 116 7.95 -21.57 1.13
C SER A 116 8.10 -20.59 -0.03
N LEU A 117 7.34 -20.78 -1.13
CA LEU A 117 7.41 -19.93 -2.33
C LEU A 117 7.07 -18.48 -2.00
N LYS A 118 7.91 -17.59 -2.51
CA LYS A 118 7.83 -16.13 -2.40
C LYS A 118 7.98 -15.52 -3.78
N PHE A 119 7.10 -14.58 -4.11
CA PHE A 119 7.04 -14.04 -5.45
C PHE A 119 6.57 -12.59 -5.48
N HIS A 120 6.86 -11.92 -6.59
CA HIS A 120 6.15 -10.71 -6.99
C HIS A 120 4.81 -11.13 -7.61
N LEU A 121 3.78 -10.29 -7.53
CA LEU A 121 2.50 -10.57 -8.17
C LEU A 121 2.60 -10.98 -9.64
N PRO A 122 3.32 -10.26 -10.54
CA PRO A 122 3.43 -10.67 -11.95
C PRO A 122 4.26 -11.94 -12.18
N CYS A 123 4.83 -12.55 -11.13
CA CYS A 123 5.71 -13.71 -11.27
C CYS A 123 5.07 -15.04 -10.88
N GLY A 124 4.05 -15.05 -10.03
CA GLY A 124 3.40 -16.27 -9.54
C GLY A 124 1.93 -16.28 -9.88
#